data_AF-A0AAX4L0B5-F1
#
_entry.id   AF-A0AAX4L0B5-F1
#
_cell.length_a   1.000
_cell.length_b   1.000
_cell.length_c   1.000
_cell.angle_alpha   90.00
_cell.angle_beta   90.00
_cell.angle_gamma   90.00
#
_symmetry.space_group_name_H-M   'P 1'
#
loop_
_entity.id
_entity.type
_entity.pdbx_description
1 polymer ?
#
loop_
_entity_poly.entity_id
_entity_poly.type
_entity_poly.pdbx_seq_one_letter_code
_entity_poly.pdbx_strand_id
1 'polypeptide(L)'
;MPLASTFSSSFSFRSLRIAELFEALLQGPAYAKDLAELIDVPSREIYPRLKRYLNSFITVTKQGRINIYMLRSDVRKIIDKAVKNYSDVNRVIRKAEKLMERFFGRELDDVEKNIIRYLVDYVRKMKKQYLEGGPDGNIAEILSKVLGYSYEEISESLVKLAKAGILYMYPSVTVARKVRLSKAIL
;
A
#
# COMPACT_ATOMS: atom_id res chain seq x y z
N MET A 1 -36.96 -3.59 7.05
CA MET A 1 -35.70 -3.28 7.76
C MET A 1 -34.54 -3.63 6.83
N PRO A 2 -33.71 -2.69 6.34
CA PRO A 2 -32.63 -3.05 5.45
C PRO A 2 -31.37 -3.43 6.25
N LEU A 3 -30.73 -4.49 5.76
CA LEU A 3 -29.52 -5.13 6.28
C LEU A 3 -28.35 -4.14 6.28
N ALA A 4 -27.73 -3.93 7.45
CA ALA A 4 -26.45 -3.27 7.57
C ALA A 4 -25.40 -4.12 6.83
N SER A 5 -24.95 -3.66 5.67
CA SER A 5 -23.86 -4.28 4.92
C SER A 5 -22.58 -4.18 5.75
N THR A 6 -22.16 -5.30 6.30
CA THR A 6 -20.87 -5.53 6.96
C THR A 6 -19.74 -5.35 5.94
N PHE A 7 -19.30 -4.10 5.73
CA PHE A 7 -18.01 -3.82 5.09
C PHE A 7 -16.87 -4.10 6.09
N SER A 8 -16.60 -5.38 6.33
CA SER A 8 -15.38 -5.84 7.02
C SER A 8 -14.38 -6.44 6.02
N SER A 9 -14.10 -5.70 4.94
CA SER A 9 -12.92 -5.93 4.12
C SER A 9 -12.01 -4.71 4.26
N SER A 10 -10.75 -4.93 4.64
CA SER A 10 -9.76 -3.85 4.73
C SER A 10 -9.53 -3.28 3.32
N PHE A 11 -10.09 -2.11 3.05
CA PHE A 11 -9.88 -1.43 1.78
C PHE A 11 -8.43 -0.97 1.65
N SER A 12 -7.80 -1.32 0.52
CA SER A 12 -6.43 -0.91 0.17
C SER A 12 -6.38 -0.35 -1.25
N PHE A 13 -5.56 0.67 -1.45
CA PHE A 13 -5.38 1.31 -2.74
C PHE A 13 -4.44 0.49 -3.62
N ARG A 14 -4.78 0.34 -4.91
CA ARG A 14 -3.94 -0.38 -5.86
C ARG A 14 -2.79 0.46 -6.42
N SER A 15 -2.81 1.79 -6.24
CA SER A 15 -1.74 2.68 -6.70
C SER A 15 -1.78 4.03 -6.00
N LEU A 16 -0.67 4.77 -6.11
CA LEU A 16 -0.50 6.10 -5.54
C LEU A 16 -1.50 7.08 -6.11
N ARG A 17 -1.63 7.10 -7.45
CA ARG A 17 -2.61 7.93 -8.14
C ARG A 17 -4.04 7.70 -7.62
N ILE A 18 -4.43 6.46 -7.30
CA ILE A 18 -5.76 6.22 -6.72
C ILE A 18 -5.84 6.75 -5.29
N ALA A 19 -4.81 6.57 -4.46
CA ALA A 19 -4.79 7.12 -3.12
C ALA A 19 -4.91 8.66 -3.14
N GLU A 20 -4.18 9.34 -4.03
CA GLU A 20 -4.23 10.79 -4.25
C GLU A 20 -5.64 11.25 -4.67
N LEU A 21 -6.29 10.55 -5.59
CA LEU A 21 -7.68 10.86 -5.96
C LEU A 21 -8.63 10.76 -4.75
N PHE A 22 -8.49 9.73 -3.93
CA PHE A 22 -9.32 9.57 -2.73
C PHE A 22 -8.98 10.58 -1.64
N GLU A 23 -7.72 11.00 -1.53
CA GLU A 23 -7.31 12.09 -0.65
C GLU A 23 -7.96 13.42 -1.05
N ALA A 24 -8.00 13.74 -2.34
CA ALA A 24 -8.73 14.90 -2.86
C ALA A 24 -10.24 14.81 -2.54
N LEU A 25 -10.85 13.63 -2.74
CA LEU A 25 -12.27 13.40 -2.41
C LEU A 25 -12.59 13.41 -0.91
N LEU A 26 -11.59 13.21 -0.05
CA LEU A 26 -11.74 13.46 1.39
C LEU A 26 -11.82 14.96 1.69
N GLN A 27 -11.22 15.84 0.89
CA GLN A 27 -11.35 17.29 1.09
C GLN A 27 -12.73 17.81 0.69
N GLY A 28 -13.36 17.20 -0.32
CA GLY A 28 -14.70 17.56 -0.77
C GLY A 28 -15.07 16.97 -2.11
N PRO A 29 -16.25 17.32 -2.67
CA PRO A 29 -16.60 16.99 -4.04
C PRO A 29 -15.59 17.60 -5.02
N ALA A 30 -15.22 16.86 -6.07
CA ALA A 30 -14.22 17.30 -7.04
C ALA A 30 -14.69 17.04 -8.49
N TYR A 31 -14.32 17.94 -9.40
CA TYR A 31 -14.61 17.75 -10.82
C TYR A 31 -13.64 16.75 -11.46
N ALA A 32 -14.10 16.11 -12.54
CA ALA A 32 -13.24 15.22 -13.34
C ALA A 32 -11.96 15.91 -13.84
N LYS A 33 -11.98 17.23 -14.03
CA LYS A 33 -10.84 18.01 -14.50
C LYS A 33 -9.78 18.16 -13.40
N ASP A 34 -10.17 18.62 -12.21
CA ASP A 34 -9.26 18.82 -11.08
C ASP A 34 -8.60 17.50 -10.64
N LEU A 35 -9.38 16.42 -10.63
CA LEU A 35 -8.87 15.07 -10.36
C LEU A 35 -7.87 14.60 -11.41
N ALA A 36 -8.05 14.98 -12.67
CA ALA A 36 -7.11 14.65 -13.75
C ALA A 36 -5.81 15.42 -13.65
N GLU A 37 -5.89 16.71 -13.31
CA GLU A 37 -4.73 17.57 -13.08
C GLU A 37 -3.88 17.05 -11.92
N LEU A 38 -4.51 16.57 -10.84
CA LEU A 38 -3.82 16.01 -9.68
C LEU A 38 -2.87 14.85 -10.02
N ILE A 39 -3.28 13.97 -10.94
CA ILE A 39 -2.55 12.73 -11.27
C ILE A 39 -1.92 12.73 -12.67
N ASP A 40 -1.90 13.90 -13.32
CA ASP A 40 -1.36 14.15 -14.65
C ASP A 40 -1.91 13.17 -15.71
N VAL A 41 -3.23 13.19 -15.91
CA VAL A 41 -3.91 12.39 -16.95
C VAL A 41 -5.03 13.18 -17.64
N PRO A 42 -5.46 12.79 -18.85
CA PRO A 42 -6.65 13.38 -19.46
C PRO A 42 -7.91 13.19 -18.62
N SER A 43 -8.77 14.20 -18.52
CA SER A 43 -10.02 14.15 -17.73
C SER A 43 -10.93 12.96 -18.04
N ARG A 44 -10.96 12.50 -19.31
CA ARG A 44 -11.70 11.30 -19.74
C ARG A 44 -11.25 10.00 -19.06
N GLU A 45 -10.03 9.95 -18.54
CA GLU A 45 -9.45 8.78 -17.85
C GLU A 45 -9.90 8.66 -16.39
N ILE A 46 -10.49 9.70 -15.80
CA ILE A 46 -10.95 9.66 -14.40
C ILE A 46 -12.10 8.67 -14.22
N TYR A 47 -13.08 8.67 -15.13
CA TYR A 47 -14.22 7.76 -15.01
C TYR A 47 -13.79 6.28 -15.09
N PRO A 48 -13.02 5.82 -16.10
CA PRO A 48 -12.51 4.44 -16.12
C PRO A 48 -11.74 4.04 -14.86
N ARG A 49 -10.92 4.94 -14.31
CA ARG A 49 -10.11 4.67 -13.10
C ARG A 49 -10.97 4.55 -11.84
N LEU A 50 -12.00 5.38 -11.73
CA LEU A 50 -12.92 5.38 -10.58
C LEU A 50 -14.09 4.41 -10.73
N LYS A 51 -14.33 3.85 -11.93
CA LYS A 51 -15.48 3.00 -12.26
C LYS A 51 -15.76 1.91 -11.23
N ARG A 52 -14.72 1.23 -10.72
CA ARG A 52 -14.86 0.14 -9.73
C ARG A 52 -15.24 0.60 -8.32
N TYR A 53 -15.08 1.88 -8.04
CA TYR A 53 -15.36 2.50 -6.75
C TYR A 53 -16.67 3.26 -6.75
N LEU A 54 -17.28 3.44 -7.92
CA LEU A 54 -18.62 3.99 -8.05
C LEU A 54 -19.61 3.10 -7.31
N ASN A 55 -20.63 3.73 -6.71
CA ASN A 55 -21.68 3.13 -5.89
C ASN A 55 -21.22 2.50 -4.57
N SER A 56 -20.01 1.95 -4.50
CA SER A 56 -19.44 1.39 -3.26
C SER A 56 -18.86 2.48 -2.36
N PHE A 57 -18.01 3.35 -2.91
CA PHE A 57 -17.30 4.39 -2.14
C PHE A 57 -17.57 5.81 -2.67
N ILE A 58 -17.78 5.94 -3.97
CA ILE A 58 -17.89 7.22 -4.67
C ILE A 58 -19.29 7.33 -5.29
N THR A 59 -19.92 8.48 -5.11
CA THR A 59 -21.10 8.90 -5.87
C THR A 59 -20.68 9.88 -6.96
N VAL A 60 -21.36 9.81 -8.10
CA VAL A 60 -21.16 10.73 -9.22
C VAL A 60 -22.47 11.46 -9.48
N THR A 61 -22.40 12.78 -9.50
CA THR A 61 -23.48 13.65 -9.96
C THR A 61 -23.05 14.38 -11.22
N LYS A 62 -24.00 14.70 -12.10
CA LYS A 62 -23.74 15.52 -13.28
C LYS A 62 -24.21 16.94 -13.02
N GLN A 63 -23.34 17.89 -13.32
CA GLN A 63 -23.68 19.31 -13.42
C GLN A 63 -23.45 19.74 -14.88
N GLY A 64 -24.53 19.79 -15.66
CA GLY A 64 -24.45 19.96 -17.10
C GLY A 64 -23.73 18.80 -17.79
N ARG A 65 -22.62 19.09 -18.50
CA ARG A 65 -21.80 18.08 -19.19
C ARG A 65 -20.63 17.56 -18.35
N ILE A 66 -20.53 17.95 -17.08
CA ILE A 66 -19.37 17.67 -16.22
C ILE A 66 -19.78 16.69 -15.10
N ASN A 67 -18.91 15.71 -14.84
CA ASN A 67 -19.05 14.79 -13.72
C ASN A 67 -18.40 15.39 -12.46
N ILE A 68 -19.13 15.35 -11.36
CA ILE A 68 -18.67 15.67 -10.00
C ILE A 68 -18.61 14.37 -9.23
N TYR A 69 -17.45 14.08 -8.64
CA TYR A 69 -17.22 12.91 -7.81
C TYR A 69 -17.26 13.31 -6.36
N MET A 70 -17.92 12.52 -5.53
CA MET A 70 -18.00 12.74 -4.10
C MET A 70 -17.85 11.42 -3.36
N LEU A 71 -17.19 11.45 -2.20
CA LEU A 71 -17.13 10.29 -1.34
C LEU A 71 -18.45 10.12 -0.59
N ARG A 72 -18.96 8.89 -0.48
CA ARG A 72 -20.12 8.64 0.40
C ARG A 72 -19.74 8.87 1.86
N SER A 73 -20.67 9.41 2.64
CA SER A 73 -20.46 9.77 4.04
C SER A 73 -20.15 8.55 4.93
N ASP A 74 -20.78 7.41 4.65
CA ASP A 74 -20.63 6.16 5.40
C ASP A 74 -19.25 5.51 5.24
N VAL A 75 -18.59 5.71 4.09
CA VAL A 75 -17.24 5.17 3.85
C VAL A 75 -16.11 6.12 4.21
N ARG A 76 -16.41 7.38 4.55
CA ARG A 76 -15.40 8.44 4.76
C ARG A 76 -14.34 8.08 5.80
N LYS A 77 -14.74 7.47 6.92
CA LYS A 77 -13.80 6.99 7.96
C LYS A 77 -12.91 5.84 7.48
N ILE A 78 -13.44 4.95 6.64
CA ILE A 78 -12.69 3.81 6.10
C ILE A 78 -11.64 4.31 5.11
N ILE A 79 -12.02 5.25 4.25
CA ILE A 79 -11.14 5.87 3.25
C ILE A 79 -10.07 6.74 3.91
N ASP A 80 -10.42 7.57 4.91
CA ASP A 80 -9.44 8.37 5.67
C ASP A 80 -8.35 7.49 6.29
N LYS A 81 -8.75 6.37 6.91
CA LYS A 81 -7.79 5.38 7.41
C LYS A 81 -6.93 4.80 6.29
N ALA A 82 -7.53 4.43 5.16
CA ALA A 82 -6.80 3.88 4.03
C ALA A 82 -5.78 4.87 3.42
N VAL A 83 -6.13 6.16 3.32
CA VAL A 83 -5.24 7.21 2.78
C VAL A 83 -4.06 7.43 3.71
N LYS A 84 -4.33 7.57 5.02
CA LYS A 84 -3.27 7.66 6.04
C LYS A 84 -2.35 6.44 5.99
N ASN A 85 -2.92 5.24 5.92
CA ASN A 85 -2.14 4.02 5.82
C ASN A 85 -1.22 4.02 4.60
N TYR A 86 -1.74 4.45 3.45
CA TYR A 86 -1.00 4.51 2.20
C TYR A 86 0.14 5.55 2.24
N SER A 87 -0.14 6.73 2.80
CA SER A 87 0.85 7.80 2.99
C SER A 87 2.01 7.33 3.88
N ASP A 88 1.71 6.66 4.99
CA ASP A 88 2.74 6.10 5.86
C ASP A 88 3.57 5.02 5.17
N VAL A 89 2.95 4.12 4.41
CA VAL A 89 3.69 3.08 3.65
C VAL A 89 4.66 3.74 2.67
N ASN A 90 4.23 4.79 1.96
CA ASN A 90 5.11 5.53 1.05
C ASN A 90 6.23 6.26 1.79
N ARG A 91 5.96 6.79 2.99
CA ARG A 91 7.01 7.39 3.83
C ARG A 91 8.07 6.35 4.19
N VAL A 92 7.65 5.14 4.56
CA VAL A 92 8.58 4.02 4.85
C VAL A 92 9.39 3.66 3.59
N ILE A 93 8.73 3.52 2.44
CA ILE A 93 9.41 3.22 1.16
C ILE A 93 10.44 4.31 0.83
N ARG A 94 10.09 5.60 0.90
CA ARG A 94 11.03 6.70 0.60
C ARG A 94 12.24 6.69 1.54
N LYS A 95 12.04 6.41 2.83
CA LYS A 95 13.17 6.27 3.77
C LYS A 95 14.04 5.06 3.42
N ALA A 96 13.43 3.95 3.00
CA ALA A 96 14.14 2.75 2.59
C ALA A 96 14.89 2.94 1.26
N GLU A 97 14.34 3.69 0.29
CA GLU A 97 15.02 4.07 -0.97
C GLU A 97 16.29 4.86 -0.67
N LYS A 98 16.23 5.86 0.22
CA LYS A 98 17.43 6.60 0.65
C LYS A 98 18.50 5.71 1.27
N LEU A 99 18.11 4.69 2.03
CA LEU A 99 19.07 3.73 2.58
C LEU A 99 19.65 2.84 1.47
N MET A 100 18.81 2.36 0.54
CA MET A 100 19.28 1.53 -0.57
C MET A 100 20.24 2.31 -1.48
N GLU A 101 19.94 3.57 -1.79
CA GLU A 101 20.80 4.46 -2.55
C GLU A 101 22.15 4.67 -1.84
N ARG A 102 22.13 4.91 -0.53
CA ARG A 102 23.35 5.10 0.26
C ARG A 102 24.24 3.85 0.34
N PHE A 103 23.65 2.66 0.44
CA PHE A 103 24.42 1.41 0.64
C PHE A 103 24.80 0.72 -0.67
N PHE A 104 23.97 0.83 -1.70
CA PHE A 104 24.13 0.09 -2.96
C PHE A 104 24.15 0.98 -4.21
N GLY A 105 23.96 2.30 -4.09
CA GLY A 105 23.97 3.22 -5.23
C GLY A 105 22.81 3.06 -6.19
N ARG A 106 21.70 2.47 -5.75
CA ARG A 106 20.50 2.24 -6.56
C ARG A 106 19.20 2.40 -5.76
N GLU A 107 18.09 2.55 -6.47
CA GLU A 107 16.76 2.51 -5.88
C GLU A 107 16.33 1.07 -5.53
N LEU A 108 15.26 0.97 -4.74
CA LEU A 108 14.60 -0.31 -4.45
C LEU A 108 13.94 -0.86 -5.71
N ASP A 109 14.08 -2.17 -5.94
CA ASP A 109 13.34 -2.87 -6.98
C ASP A 109 11.89 -3.18 -6.54
N ASP A 110 11.08 -3.71 -7.46
CA ASP A 110 9.66 -3.98 -7.20
C ASP A 110 9.45 -5.08 -6.14
N VAL A 111 10.32 -6.10 -6.11
CA VAL A 111 10.26 -7.20 -5.13
C VAL A 111 10.52 -6.65 -3.74
N GLU A 112 11.58 -5.85 -3.58
CA GLU A 112 11.97 -5.17 -2.37
C GLU A 112 10.88 -4.23 -1.85
N LYS A 113 10.31 -3.40 -2.75
CA LYS A 113 9.17 -2.52 -2.43
C LYS A 113 7.98 -3.33 -1.91
N ASN A 114 7.67 -4.45 -2.54
CA ASN A 114 6.54 -5.30 -2.17
C ASN A 114 6.77 -6.04 -0.84
N ILE A 115 7.99 -6.47 -0.55
CA ILE A 115 8.36 -7.01 0.78
C ILE A 115 8.13 -5.96 1.87
N ILE A 116 8.61 -4.72 1.67
CA ILE A 116 8.45 -3.64 2.65
C ILE A 116 6.97 -3.35 2.88
N ARG A 117 6.18 -3.19 1.80
CA ARG A 117 4.73 -2.97 1.88
C ARG A 117 4.05 -4.06 2.69
N TYR A 118 4.37 -5.32 2.40
CA TYR A 118 3.81 -6.45 3.12
C TYR A 118 4.15 -6.41 4.62
N LEU A 119 5.39 -6.13 4.98
CA LEU A 119 5.80 -6.07 6.38
C LEU A 119 5.15 -4.90 7.14
N VAL A 120 4.97 -3.73 6.51
CA VAL A 120 4.20 -2.63 7.12
C VAL A 120 2.76 -3.06 7.38
N ASP A 121 2.12 -3.67 6.39
CA ASP A 121 0.75 -4.15 6.49
C ASP A 121 0.59 -5.25 7.53
N TYR A 122 1.55 -6.19 7.60
CA TYR A 122 1.56 -7.30 8.55
C TYR A 122 1.62 -6.78 9.99
N VAL A 123 2.57 -5.88 10.28
CA VAL A 123 2.74 -5.30 11.63
C VAL A 123 1.47 -4.60 12.09
N ARG A 124 0.81 -3.88 11.17
CA ARG A 124 -0.43 -3.15 11.44
C ARG A 124 -1.62 -4.08 11.68
N LYS A 125 -1.85 -5.04 10.77
CA LYS A 125 -3.01 -5.94 10.82
C LYS A 125 -2.92 -6.89 12.00
N MET A 126 -1.73 -7.47 12.23
CA MET A 126 -1.54 -8.48 13.27
C MET A 126 -1.19 -7.89 14.63
N LYS A 127 -0.89 -6.58 14.71
CA LYS A 127 -0.34 -5.91 15.91
C LYS A 127 0.91 -6.62 16.47
N LYS A 128 1.66 -7.31 15.61
CA LYS A 128 2.90 -8.02 15.93
C LYS A 128 4.09 -7.24 15.39
N GLN A 129 5.22 -7.27 16.09
CA GLN A 129 6.42 -6.55 15.65
C GLN A 129 7.25 -7.31 14.61
N TYR A 130 7.03 -8.62 14.46
CA TYR A 130 7.81 -9.50 13.60
C TYR A 130 6.87 -10.43 12.84
N LEU A 131 7.18 -10.65 11.56
CA LEU A 131 6.72 -11.83 10.85
C LEU A 131 7.57 -13.00 11.33
N GLU A 132 6.94 -14.07 11.78
CA GLU A 132 7.61 -15.27 12.29
C GLU A 132 7.37 -16.44 11.33
N GLY A 133 8.43 -17.17 11.03
CA GLY A 133 8.36 -18.47 10.36
C GLY A 133 7.81 -19.52 11.31
N GLY A 134 7.27 -20.60 10.75
CA GLY A 134 6.58 -21.62 11.52
C GLY A 134 6.22 -22.85 10.68
N PRO A 135 5.13 -23.55 11.02
CA PRO A 135 4.69 -24.74 10.29
C PRO A 135 4.41 -24.48 8.80
N ASP A 136 4.02 -23.25 8.46
CA ASP A 136 3.64 -22.84 7.11
C ASP A 136 4.83 -22.57 6.17
N GLY A 137 6.05 -22.58 6.74
CA GLY A 137 7.31 -22.37 6.04
C GLY A 137 8.24 -21.37 6.74
N ASN A 138 9.45 -21.23 6.19
CA ASN A 138 10.37 -20.15 6.57
C ASN A 138 9.90 -18.79 6.02
N ILE A 139 10.55 -17.69 6.43
CA ILE A 139 10.15 -16.34 6.04
C ILE A 139 10.10 -16.14 4.53
N ALA A 140 11.11 -16.64 3.80
CA ALA A 140 11.19 -16.48 2.36
C ALA A 140 10.11 -17.31 1.64
N GLU A 141 9.81 -18.52 2.12
CA GLU A 141 8.71 -19.35 1.59
C GLU A 141 7.34 -18.69 1.80
N ILE A 142 7.10 -18.11 3.00
CA ILE A 142 5.84 -17.40 3.29
C ILE A 142 5.69 -16.21 2.34
N LEU A 143 6.73 -15.39 2.19
CA LEU A 143 6.70 -14.21 1.33
C LEU A 143 6.60 -14.59 -0.15
N SER A 144 7.29 -15.64 -0.60
CA SER A 144 7.19 -16.16 -1.97
C SER A 144 5.76 -16.56 -2.31
N LYS A 145 5.11 -17.37 -1.45
CA LYS A 145 3.71 -17.79 -1.64
C LYS A 145 2.75 -16.60 -1.68
N VAL A 146 2.95 -15.61 -0.80
CA VAL A 146 2.02 -14.48 -0.66
C VAL A 146 2.20 -13.42 -1.75
N LEU A 147 3.44 -13.17 -2.18
CA LEU A 147 3.78 -12.14 -3.15
C LEU A 147 3.84 -12.66 -4.59
N GLY A 148 3.92 -13.98 -4.78
CA GLY A 148 3.97 -14.61 -6.10
C GLY A 148 5.33 -14.50 -6.80
N TYR A 149 6.41 -14.27 -6.04
CA TYR A 149 7.79 -14.28 -6.53
C TYR A 149 8.49 -15.60 -6.19
N SER A 150 9.59 -15.92 -6.88
CA SER A 150 10.39 -17.11 -6.55
C SER A 150 11.01 -17.01 -5.16
N TYR A 151 11.35 -18.17 -4.59
CA TYR A 151 12.04 -18.23 -3.29
C TYR A 151 13.40 -17.52 -3.36
N GLU A 152 14.11 -17.67 -4.48
CA GLU A 152 15.42 -17.09 -4.75
C GLU A 152 15.35 -15.56 -4.78
N GLU A 153 14.42 -14.99 -5.55
CA GLU A 153 14.22 -13.54 -5.64
C GLU A 153 13.91 -12.92 -4.28
N ILE A 154 13.02 -13.56 -3.50
CA ILE A 154 12.68 -13.12 -2.15
C ILE A 154 13.90 -13.21 -1.24
N SER A 155 14.62 -14.33 -1.26
CA SER A 155 15.78 -14.57 -0.40
C SER A 155 16.89 -13.55 -0.67
N GLU A 156 17.20 -13.29 -1.94
CA GLU A 156 18.16 -12.27 -2.32
C GLU A 156 17.73 -10.86 -1.86
N SER A 157 16.46 -10.52 -2.07
CA SER A 157 15.90 -9.23 -1.67
C SER A 157 15.96 -9.04 -0.16
N LEU A 158 15.61 -10.07 0.62
CA LEU A 158 15.72 -10.04 2.08
C LEU A 158 17.17 -9.81 2.54
N VAL A 159 18.14 -10.47 1.91
CA VAL A 159 19.57 -10.27 2.20
C VAL A 159 20.00 -8.83 1.89
N LYS A 160 19.64 -8.29 0.72
CA LYS A 160 19.97 -6.91 0.32
C LYS A 160 19.37 -5.89 1.29
N LEU A 161 18.08 -6.04 1.62
CA LEU A 161 17.37 -5.18 2.57
C LEU A 161 17.96 -5.27 3.99
N ALA A 162 18.38 -6.46 4.43
CA ALA A 162 19.06 -6.63 5.72
C ALA A 162 20.41 -5.92 5.75
N LYS A 163 21.22 -6.07 4.69
CA LYS A 163 22.52 -5.41 4.56
C LYS A 163 22.41 -3.88 4.56
N ALA A 164 21.36 -3.33 3.94
CA ALA A 164 21.06 -1.89 3.95
C ALA A 164 20.50 -1.39 5.29
N GLY A 165 20.29 -2.27 6.29
CA GLY A 165 19.69 -1.90 7.58
C GLY A 165 18.20 -1.52 7.49
N ILE A 166 17.52 -1.88 6.40
CA ILE A 166 16.10 -1.62 6.15
C ILE A 166 15.24 -2.60 6.94
N LEU A 167 15.69 -3.85 7.08
CA LEU A 167 15.04 -4.86 7.90
C LEU A 167 16.05 -5.60 8.79
N TYR A 168 15.53 -6.28 9.81
CA TYR A 168 16.29 -7.16 10.69
C TYR A 168 15.74 -8.57 10.61
N MET A 169 16.64 -9.53 10.43
CA MET A 169 16.35 -10.96 10.47
C MET A 169 16.99 -11.60 11.71
N TYR A 170 16.27 -12.50 12.37
CA TYR A 170 16.73 -13.18 13.59
C TYR A 170 16.49 -14.70 13.47
N PRO A 171 17.42 -15.57 13.95
CA PRO A 171 18.70 -15.24 14.56
C PRO A 171 19.79 -14.86 13.55
N SER A 172 19.64 -15.23 12.29
CA SER A 172 20.57 -14.87 11.21
C SER A 172 19.82 -14.58 9.92
N VAL A 173 20.53 -13.99 8.95
CA VAL A 173 20.03 -13.67 7.60
C VAL A 173 19.73 -14.93 6.79
N THR A 174 20.45 -16.03 7.02
CA THR A 174 20.35 -17.28 6.25
C THR A 174 19.35 -18.28 6.83
N VAL A 175 19.10 -18.24 8.14
CA VAL A 175 18.19 -19.15 8.85
C VAL A 175 17.14 -18.34 9.61
N ALA A 176 16.68 -17.26 8.98
CA ALA A 176 15.77 -16.30 9.60
C ALA A 176 14.46 -16.96 10.02
N ARG A 177 14.21 -16.98 11.33
CA ARG A 177 12.92 -17.38 11.90
C ARG A 177 11.99 -16.20 12.11
N LYS A 178 12.54 -14.98 12.18
CA LYS A 178 11.77 -13.76 12.35
C LYS A 178 12.32 -12.67 11.45
N VAL A 179 11.43 -11.86 10.88
CA VAL A 179 11.80 -10.64 10.15
C VAL A 179 10.95 -9.46 10.60
N ARG A 180 11.55 -8.27 10.65
CA ARG A 180 10.85 -7.01 10.86
C ARG A 180 11.53 -5.86 10.14
N LEU A 181 10.77 -4.79 9.89
CA LEU A 181 11.35 -3.53 9.43
C LEU A 181 12.15 -2.86 10.55
N SER A 182 13.17 -2.11 10.15
CA SER A 182 13.98 -1.31 11.03
C SER A 182 13.18 -0.16 11.65
N LYS A 183 13.41 0.12 12.94
CA LYS A 183 12.80 1.28 13.61
C LYS A 183 13.22 2.62 12.97
N ALA A 184 14.33 2.65 12.21
CA ALA A 184 14.78 3.85 11.52
C ALA A 184 13.85 4.28 10.37
N ILE A 185 13.16 3.31 9.75
CA ILE A 185 12.29 3.57 8.59
C ILE A 185 10.80 3.58 8.92
N LEU A 186 10.40 2.98 10.05
CA LEU A 186 9.04 3.12 10.59
C LEU A 186 8.76 4.56 11.07
#